data_AF-A0A258FTG0-F1
#
_entry.id   AF-A0A258FTG0-F1
#
_cell.length_a   1.000
_cell.length_b   1.000
_cell.length_c   1.000
_cell.angle_alpha   90.00
_cell.angle_beta   90.00
_cell.angle_gamma   90.00
#
_symmetry.space_group_name_H-M   'P 1'
#
loop_
_entity.id
_entity.type
_entity.pdbx_description
1 polymer ?
#
loop_
_entity_poly.entity_id
_entity_poly.type
_entity_poly.pdbx_seq_one_letter_code
_entity_poly.pdbx_strand_id
1 'polypeptide(L)'
;IQTNLTETIDRINDLKKQLEEQKVSVERVLADQKSQRDQLAAKEAEQAKLLADTQGQEAAYQSLMSERNGQINNLRSQQAAEMAAAARASGGWGIGNGSVGGGGYPGIWAYAEQDSLVDNWGLYNRECVSYTAWKVWSTGRYVPHFAGAGNANQWPSTAARHGIGSGSTPVAGSVAIQYIGVYGHSMYVEAVNGDGTITVSDYNNNMDGMGWGRYHYYTRPAGGLTYVYF
;
A
#
# COMPACT_ATOMS: atom_id res chain seq x y z
N ILE A 1 24.51 -9.57 46.49
CA ILE A 1 23.05 -9.35 46.71
C ILE A 1 22.55 -8.13 45.94
N GLN A 2 23.24 -6.97 45.97
CA GLN A 2 22.85 -5.79 45.16
C GLN A 2 22.78 -6.02 43.65
N THR A 3 23.72 -6.79 43.07
CA THR A 3 23.78 -7.06 41.61
C THR A 3 22.54 -7.79 41.07
N ASN A 4 21.98 -8.71 41.85
CA ASN A 4 20.83 -9.53 41.45
C ASN A 4 19.51 -8.74 41.48
N LEU A 5 19.43 -7.73 42.35
CA LEU A 5 18.27 -6.84 42.46
C LEU A 5 18.19 -5.87 41.27
N THR A 6 19.33 -5.32 40.84
CA THR A 6 19.41 -4.46 39.65
C THR A 6 19.02 -5.23 38.38
N GLU A 7 19.56 -6.44 38.17
CA GLU A 7 19.18 -7.31 37.05
C GLU A 7 17.67 -7.64 37.03
N THR A 8 17.08 -7.84 38.20
CA THR A 8 15.64 -8.10 38.33
C THR A 8 14.79 -6.88 37.99
N ILE A 9 15.23 -5.68 38.42
CA ILE A 9 14.55 -4.42 38.10
C ILE A 9 14.61 -4.14 36.59
N ASP A 10 15.76 -4.35 35.97
CA ASP A 10 15.94 -4.19 34.53
C ASP A 10 15.03 -5.17 33.75
N ARG A 11 14.98 -6.44 34.18
CA ARG A 11 14.07 -7.46 33.63
C ARG A 11 12.60 -7.05 33.74
N ILE A 12 12.19 -6.48 34.88
CA ILE A 12 10.81 -6.02 35.10
C ILE A 12 10.48 -4.85 34.17
N ASN A 13 11.43 -3.93 33.98
CA ASN A 13 11.24 -2.78 33.08
C ASN A 13 11.14 -3.23 31.62
N ASP A 14 11.97 -4.19 31.19
CA ASP A 14 11.89 -4.79 29.85
C ASP A 14 10.56 -5.52 29.63
N LEU A 15 10.12 -6.33 30.60
CA LEU A 15 8.85 -7.05 30.53
C LEU A 15 7.66 -6.08 30.48
N LYS A 16 7.70 -4.97 31.22
CA LYS A 16 6.67 -3.93 31.13
C LYS A 16 6.63 -3.30 29.75
N LYS A 17 7.80 -3.00 29.16
CA LYS A 17 7.88 -2.47 27.79
C LYS A 17 7.29 -3.45 26.78
N GLN A 18 7.65 -4.72 26.87
CA GLN A 18 7.10 -5.77 26.00
C GLN A 18 5.59 -5.92 26.17
N LEU A 19 5.07 -5.83 27.40
CA LEU A 19 3.65 -5.93 27.67
C LEU A 19 2.86 -4.76 27.05
N GLU A 20 3.38 -3.53 27.13
CA GLU A 20 2.77 -2.37 26.49
C GLU A 20 2.80 -2.51 24.95
N GLU A 21 3.91 -2.97 24.37
CA GLU A 21 4.01 -3.24 22.94
C GLU A 21 3.01 -4.31 22.47
N GLN A 22 2.87 -5.40 23.23
CA GLN A 22 1.90 -6.46 22.95
C GLN A 22 0.46 -5.98 23.05
N LYS A 23 0.15 -5.16 24.07
CA LYS A 23 -1.19 -4.60 24.25
C LYS A 23 -1.61 -3.75 23.06
N VAL A 24 -0.74 -2.84 22.61
CA VAL A 24 -0.99 -2.00 21.43
C VAL A 24 -1.17 -2.85 20.17
N SER A 25 -0.40 -3.94 20.03
CA SER A 25 -0.57 -4.87 18.92
C SER A 25 -1.95 -5.55 18.92
N VAL A 26 -2.40 -6.04 20.07
CA VAL A 26 -3.72 -6.69 20.21
C VAL A 26 -4.86 -5.72 19.90
N GLU A 27 -4.79 -4.48 20.39
CA GLU A 27 -5.80 -3.46 20.14
C GLU A 27 -5.96 -3.16 18.64
N ARG A 28 -4.85 -3.11 17.90
CA ARG A 28 -4.86 -2.93 16.44
C ARG A 28 -5.48 -4.12 15.70
N VAL A 29 -5.12 -5.34 16.09
CA VAL A 29 -5.71 -6.56 15.48
C VAL A 29 -7.22 -6.63 15.69
N LEU A 30 -7.70 -6.26 16.89
CA LEU A 30 -9.14 -6.23 17.17
C LEU A 30 -9.89 -5.20 16.32
N ALA A 31 -9.29 -4.03 16.09
CA ALA A 31 -9.86 -3.01 15.21
C ALA A 31 -9.97 -3.53 13.76
N ASP A 32 -8.94 -4.21 13.27
CA ASP A 32 -8.91 -4.80 11.92
C ASP A 32 -9.98 -5.88 11.76
N GLN A 33 -10.10 -6.81 12.72
CA GLN A 33 -11.11 -7.87 12.68
C GLN A 33 -12.54 -7.31 12.63
N LYS A 34 -12.81 -6.26 13.42
CA LYS A 34 -14.11 -5.58 13.40
C LYS A 34 -14.40 -4.98 12.02
N SER A 35 -13.44 -4.26 11.45
CA SER A 35 -13.58 -3.64 10.12
C SER A 35 -13.83 -4.68 9.02
N GLN A 36 -13.13 -5.81 9.05
CA GLN A 36 -13.30 -6.88 8.06
C GLN A 36 -14.70 -7.49 8.11
N ARG A 37 -15.21 -7.77 9.32
CA ARG A 37 -16.56 -8.32 9.51
C ARG A 37 -17.64 -7.39 8.98
N ASP A 38 -17.53 -6.10 9.26
CA ASP A 38 -18.54 -5.12 8.85
C ASP A 38 -18.56 -4.97 7.30
N GLN A 39 -17.42 -5.17 6.62
CA GLN A 39 -17.36 -5.17 5.15
C GLN A 39 -17.86 -6.45 4.50
N LEU A 40 -17.60 -7.61 5.10
CA LEU A 40 -18.15 -8.86 4.61
C LEU A 40 -19.68 -8.78 4.57
N ALA A 41 -20.29 -8.27 5.64
CA ALA A 41 -21.74 -8.04 5.69
C ALA A 41 -22.24 -7.08 4.59
N ALA A 42 -21.48 -6.02 4.29
CA ALA A 42 -21.83 -5.09 3.22
C ALA A 42 -21.74 -5.74 1.82
N LYS A 43 -20.71 -6.55 1.56
CA LYS A 43 -20.57 -7.28 0.30
C LYS A 43 -21.64 -8.35 0.11
N GLU A 44 -22.01 -9.07 1.17
CA GLU A 44 -23.12 -10.04 1.14
C GLU A 44 -24.44 -9.35 0.77
N ALA A 45 -24.70 -8.16 1.33
CA ALA A 45 -25.87 -7.36 0.99
C ALA A 45 -25.86 -6.87 -0.48
N GLU A 46 -24.70 -6.42 -0.98
CA GLU A 46 -24.54 -6.02 -2.38
C GLU A 46 -24.74 -7.20 -3.34
N GLN A 47 -24.15 -8.36 -3.04
CA GLN A 47 -24.30 -9.56 -3.85
C GLN A 47 -25.75 -10.05 -3.86
N ALA A 48 -26.44 -10.04 -2.72
CA ALA A 48 -27.86 -10.39 -2.65
C ALA A 48 -28.72 -9.45 -3.52
N LYS A 49 -28.41 -8.14 -3.53
CA LYS A 49 -29.06 -7.17 -4.40
C LYS A 49 -28.78 -7.45 -5.87
N LEU A 50 -27.53 -7.67 -6.24
CA LEU A 50 -27.14 -7.99 -7.63
C LEU A 50 -27.80 -9.27 -8.14
N LEU A 51 -27.91 -10.31 -7.32
CA LEU A 51 -28.59 -11.55 -7.68
C LEU A 51 -30.10 -11.34 -7.88
N ALA A 52 -30.74 -10.51 -7.05
CA ALA A 52 -32.15 -10.15 -7.20
C ALA A 52 -32.38 -9.32 -8.48
N ASP A 53 -31.50 -8.37 -8.77
CA ASP A 53 -31.60 -7.50 -9.94
C ASP A 53 -31.26 -8.23 -11.26
N THR A 54 -30.42 -9.28 -11.21
CA THR A 54 -29.96 -10.03 -12.41
C THR A 54 -30.82 -11.25 -12.75
N GLN A 55 -31.73 -11.69 -11.87
CA GLN A 55 -32.68 -12.77 -12.16
C GLN A 55 -33.57 -12.40 -13.38
N GLY A 56 -33.20 -12.88 -14.57
CA GLY A 56 -33.88 -12.61 -15.84
C GLY A 56 -33.29 -11.49 -16.71
N GLN A 57 -32.15 -10.89 -16.33
CA GLN A 57 -31.52 -9.75 -17.04
C GLN A 57 -30.10 -10.04 -17.57
N GLU A 58 -29.81 -11.28 -17.98
CA GLU A 58 -28.50 -11.74 -18.46
C GLU A 58 -27.85 -10.77 -19.48
N ALA A 59 -28.64 -10.28 -20.46
CA ALA A 59 -28.16 -9.33 -21.48
C ALA A 59 -27.81 -7.94 -20.92
N ALA A 60 -28.54 -7.47 -19.90
CA ALA A 60 -28.23 -6.22 -19.21
C ALA A 60 -26.97 -6.36 -18.35
N TYR A 61 -26.76 -7.53 -17.72
CA TYR A 61 -25.55 -7.83 -16.96
C TYR A 61 -24.30 -7.86 -17.86
N GLN A 62 -24.37 -8.54 -19.01
CA GLN A 62 -23.27 -8.54 -19.99
C GLN A 62 -22.95 -7.12 -20.50
N SER A 63 -23.97 -6.29 -20.71
CA SER A 63 -23.80 -4.89 -21.12
C SER A 63 -23.13 -4.06 -20.02
N LEU A 64 -23.56 -4.22 -18.77
CA LEU A 64 -22.97 -3.57 -17.61
C LEU A 64 -21.50 -3.97 -17.43
N MET A 65 -21.18 -5.26 -17.55
CA MET A 65 -19.80 -5.75 -17.45
C MET A 65 -18.90 -5.16 -18.55
N SER A 66 -19.40 -5.08 -19.79
CA SER A 66 -18.69 -4.43 -20.88
C SER A 66 -18.43 -2.94 -20.61
N GLU A 67 -19.45 -2.21 -20.12
CA GLU A 67 -19.32 -0.80 -19.73
C GLU A 67 -18.30 -0.61 -18.60
N ARG A 68 -18.37 -1.45 -17.56
CA ARG A 68 -17.43 -1.44 -16.43
C ARG A 68 -16.00 -1.73 -16.87
N ASN A 69 -15.79 -2.73 -17.73
CA ASN A 69 -14.48 -3.03 -18.29
C ASN A 69 -13.94 -1.85 -19.13
N GLY A 70 -14.81 -1.17 -19.89
CA GLY A 70 -14.46 0.07 -20.59
C GLY A 70 -14.04 1.18 -19.62
N GLN A 71 -14.78 1.39 -18.53
CA GLN A 71 -14.45 2.38 -17.49
C GLN A 71 -13.10 2.07 -16.83
N ILE A 72 -12.83 0.81 -16.48
CA ILE A 72 -11.55 0.37 -15.89
C ILE A 72 -10.39 0.68 -16.84
N ASN A 73 -10.52 0.32 -18.12
CA ASN A 73 -9.50 0.62 -19.12
C ASN A 73 -9.27 2.13 -19.29
N ASN A 74 -10.33 2.93 -19.24
CA ASN A 74 -10.22 4.39 -19.27
C ASN A 74 -9.46 4.94 -18.05
N LEU A 75 -9.78 4.47 -16.84
CA LEU A 75 -9.09 4.91 -15.62
C LEU A 75 -7.61 4.51 -15.63
N ARG A 76 -7.30 3.30 -16.09
CA ARG A 76 -5.90 2.85 -16.25
C ARG A 76 -5.15 3.68 -17.28
N SER A 77 -5.78 4.02 -18.39
CA SER A 77 -5.21 4.89 -19.43
C SER A 77 -4.96 6.30 -18.90
N GLN A 78 -5.90 6.87 -18.15
CA GLN A 78 -5.74 8.17 -17.49
C GLN A 78 -4.56 8.15 -16.51
N GLN A 79 -4.47 7.12 -15.66
CA GLN A 79 -3.34 6.97 -14.74
C GLN A 79 -2.00 6.88 -15.47
N ALA A 80 -1.93 6.11 -16.57
CA ALA A 80 -0.73 6.04 -17.41
C ALA A 80 -0.35 7.40 -18.01
N ALA A 81 -1.33 8.17 -18.49
CA ALA A 81 -1.09 9.48 -19.08
C ALA A 81 -0.52 10.47 -18.04
N GLU A 82 -1.06 10.46 -16.82
CA GLU A 82 -0.57 11.28 -15.72
C GLU A 82 0.85 10.88 -15.30
N MET A 83 1.12 9.58 -15.17
CA MET A 83 2.49 9.08 -14.90
C MET A 83 3.46 9.50 -16.01
N ALA A 84 3.07 9.39 -17.28
CA ALA A 84 3.90 9.81 -18.39
C ALA A 84 4.10 11.34 -18.41
N ALA A 85 3.13 12.14 -17.99
CA ALA A 85 3.29 13.59 -17.84
C ALA A 85 4.26 13.93 -16.71
N ALA A 86 4.14 13.26 -15.56
CA ALA A 86 5.07 13.41 -14.44
C ALA A 86 6.50 12.98 -14.82
N ALA A 87 6.65 11.92 -15.60
CA ALA A 87 7.95 11.48 -16.12
C ALA A 87 8.61 12.59 -16.97
N ARG A 88 7.85 13.28 -17.83
CA ARG A 88 8.34 14.44 -18.61
C ARG A 88 8.69 15.64 -17.73
N ALA A 89 7.92 15.87 -16.67
CA ALA A 89 8.13 16.96 -15.72
C ALA A 89 9.25 16.69 -14.70
N SER A 90 9.77 15.46 -14.63
CA SER A 90 10.78 15.05 -13.64
C SER A 90 12.10 15.84 -13.73
N GLY A 91 12.38 16.53 -14.84
CA GLY A 91 13.57 17.38 -14.93
C GLY A 91 14.90 16.61 -14.96
N GLY A 92 14.87 15.33 -15.36
CA GLY A 92 16.06 14.55 -15.70
C GLY A 92 16.42 13.42 -14.73
N TRP A 93 15.69 13.22 -13.63
CA TRP A 93 15.83 12.01 -12.82
C TRP A 93 14.88 10.92 -13.35
N GLY A 94 15.43 9.73 -13.61
CA GLY A 94 14.68 8.59 -14.15
C GLY A 94 14.47 7.50 -13.11
N ILE A 95 13.43 6.69 -13.31
CA ILE A 95 13.14 5.53 -12.43
C ILE A 95 13.85 4.24 -12.87
N GLY A 96 14.60 4.29 -13.98
CA GLY A 96 15.22 3.13 -14.59
C GLY A 96 14.21 2.15 -15.20
N ASN A 97 14.70 1.02 -15.68
CA ASN A 97 13.86 -0.01 -16.29
C ASN A 97 13.25 -0.91 -15.21
N GLY A 98 11.93 -1.05 -15.22
CA GLY A 98 11.23 -1.93 -14.30
C GLY A 98 11.46 -3.42 -14.57
N SER A 99 11.56 -4.20 -13.49
CA SER A 99 11.74 -5.65 -13.55
C SER A 99 10.50 -6.41 -13.05
N VAL A 100 10.24 -7.60 -13.60
CA VAL A 100 9.21 -8.50 -13.05
C VAL A 100 9.85 -9.31 -11.92
N GLY A 101 9.29 -9.19 -10.72
CA GLY A 101 10.00 -9.63 -9.52
C GLY A 101 11.12 -8.66 -9.13
N GLY A 102 11.37 -8.51 -7.84
CA GLY A 102 12.36 -7.56 -7.34
C GLY A 102 12.06 -7.08 -5.92
N GLY A 103 13.02 -6.41 -5.30
CA GLY A 103 12.86 -5.82 -3.97
C GLY A 103 12.61 -6.80 -2.81
N GLY A 104 12.69 -8.11 -3.08
CA GLY A 104 12.33 -9.18 -2.14
C GLY A 104 10.84 -9.50 -2.09
N TYR A 105 10.01 -8.87 -2.95
CA TYR A 105 8.56 -9.07 -2.95
C TYR A 105 8.21 -10.56 -3.16
N PRO A 106 7.32 -11.16 -2.33
CA PRO A 106 7.11 -12.60 -2.33
C PRO A 106 6.72 -13.14 -3.70
N GLY A 107 7.36 -14.24 -4.10
CA GLY A 107 7.17 -14.82 -5.43
C GLY A 107 5.71 -15.18 -5.75
N ILE A 108 4.93 -15.56 -4.73
CA ILE A 108 3.49 -15.83 -4.86
C ILE A 108 2.72 -14.63 -5.42
N TRP A 109 3.14 -13.40 -5.09
CA TRP A 109 2.51 -12.18 -5.56
C TRP A 109 3.26 -11.56 -6.74
N ALA A 110 4.59 -11.64 -6.74
CA ALA A 110 5.45 -11.01 -7.74
C ALA A 110 5.35 -11.67 -9.13
N TYR A 111 5.08 -12.97 -9.19
CA TYR A 111 5.03 -13.75 -10.43
C TYR A 111 3.61 -14.16 -10.85
N ALA A 112 2.61 -13.92 -10.02
CA ALA A 112 1.22 -14.04 -10.43
C ALA A 112 0.86 -12.95 -11.45
N GLU A 113 -0.21 -13.18 -12.22
CA GLU A 113 -0.79 -12.16 -13.08
C GLU A 113 -1.16 -10.94 -12.22
N GLN A 114 -0.96 -9.73 -12.75
CA GLN A 114 -1.33 -8.51 -12.02
C GLN A 114 -2.84 -8.53 -11.74
N ASP A 115 -3.24 -8.03 -10.56
CA ASP A 115 -4.64 -7.97 -10.12
C ASP A 115 -5.35 -9.33 -9.98
N SER A 116 -4.62 -10.44 -9.94
CA SER A 116 -5.19 -11.80 -9.84
C SER A 116 -5.28 -12.34 -8.41
N LEU A 117 -4.46 -11.83 -7.50
CA LEU A 117 -4.39 -12.24 -6.10
C LEU A 117 -4.55 -11.05 -5.18
N VAL A 118 -5.19 -11.27 -4.03
CA VAL A 118 -5.27 -10.30 -2.94
C VAL A 118 -4.28 -10.70 -1.85
N ASP A 119 -3.48 -9.74 -1.39
CA ASP A 119 -2.49 -9.95 -0.34
C ASP A 119 -3.10 -9.90 1.07
N ASN A 120 -2.25 -10.00 2.08
CA ASN A 120 -2.67 -10.06 3.48
C ASN A 120 -3.31 -8.76 4.00
N TRP A 121 -3.18 -7.64 3.28
CA TRP A 121 -3.71 -6.33 3.66
C TRP A 121 -4.93 -5.93 2.81
N GLY A 122 -5.42 -6.83 1.97
CA GLY A 122 -6.58 -6.60 1.13
C GLY A 122 -6.26 -5.81 -0.13
N LEU A 123 -5.01 -5.87 -0.60
CA LEU A 123 -4.52 -5.13 -1.77
C LEU A 123 -4.17 -6.12 -2.90
N TYR A 124 -4.40 -5.70 -4.14
CA TYR A 124 -4.11 -6.55 -5.30
C TYR A 124 -2.61 -6.68 -5.58
N ASN A 125 -2.18 -7.89 -5.95
CA ASN A 125 -0.78 -8.18 -6.17
C ASN A 125 -0.18 -7.36 -7.32
N ARG A 126 1.12 -7.03 -7.18
CA ARG A 126 1.91 -6.22 -8.12
C ARG A 126 1.49 -4.76 -8.22
N GLU A 127 0.54 -4.32 -7.41
CA GLU A 127 0.24 -2.91 -7.21
C GLU A 127 1.24 -2.22 -6.29
N CYS A 128 1.40 -0.90 -6.45
CA CYS A 128 2.31 -0.10 -5.62
C CYS A 128 2.02 -0.27 -4.12
N VAL A 129 0.73 -0.27 -3.77
CA VAL A 129 0.22 -0.37 -2.40
C VAL A 129 0.49 -1.75 -1.80
N SER A 130 0.35 -2.82 -2.59
CA SER A 130 0.60 -4.19 -2.13
C SER A 130 2.08 -4.41 -1.83
N TYR A 131 2.97 -3.93 -2.71
CA TYR A 131 4.41 -3.97 -2.47
C TYR A 131 4.82 -3.16 -1.23
N THR A 132 4.35 -1.92 -1.10
CA THR A 132 4.75 -1.07 0.03
C THR A 132 4.21 -1.58 1.36
N ALA A 133 3.00 -2.16 1.37
CA ALA A 133 2.43 -2.83 2.53
C ALA A 133 3.31 -4.02 2.95
N TRP A 134 3.64 -4.89 1.99
CA TRP A 134 4.57 -6.00 2.25
C TRP A 134 5.93 -5.52 2.73
N LYS A 135 6.51 -4.50 2.10
CA LYS A 135 7.86 -4.02 2.43
C LYS A 135 7.91 -3.47 3.86
N VAL A 136 6.92 -2.69 4.29
CA VAL A 136 6.80 -2.26 5.70
C VAL A 136 6.68 -3.48 6.62
N TRP A 137 5.76 -4.40 6.34
CA TRP A 137 5.57 -5.59 7.16
C TRP A 137 6.81 -6.48 7.25
N SER A 138 7.58 -6.59 6.16
CA SER A 138 8.81 -7.38 6.11
C SER A 138 9.89 -6.89 7.08
N THR A 139 9.77 -5.64 7.56
CA THR A 139 10.63 -5.06 8.60
C THR A 139 10.12 -5.30 10.04
N GLY A 140 9.07 -6.10 10.21
CA GLY A 140 8.45 -6.39 11.50
C GLY A 140 7.48 -5.31 11.98
N ARG A 141 7.13 -4.34 11.13
CA ARG A 141 6.21 -3.25 11.47
C ARG A 141 4.77 -3.59 11.12
N TYR A 142 3.85 -3.02 11.89
CA TYR A 142 2.42 -3.22 11.69
C TYR A 142 1.94 -2.48 10.45
N VAL A 143 1.11 -3.16 9.65
CA VAL A 143 0.39 -2.56 8.53
C VAL A 143 -1.08 -2.97 8.67
N PRO A 144 -2.02 -2.01 8.72
CA PRO A 144 -3.43 -2.32 8.85
C PRO A 144 -3.97 -2.93 7.57
N HIS A 145 -5.04 -3.70 7.69
CA HIS A 145 -5.82 -4.10 6.53
C HIS A 145 -6.55 -2.88 5.93
N PHE A 146 -6.41 -2.63 4.63
CA PHE A 146 -6.92 -1.40 4.00
C PHE A 146 -8.40 -1.43 3.65
N ALA A 147 -8.99 -2.63 3.63
CA ALA A 147 -10.44 -2.80 3.67
C ALA A 147 -11.14 -1.98 2.54
N GLY A 148 -10.68 -2.12 1.30
CA GLY A 148 -11.23 -1.39 0.15
C GLY A 148 -10.88 0.11 0.06
N ALA A 149 -10.28 0.71 1.08
CA ALA A 149 -9.71 2.07 1.04
C ALA A 149 -8.18 2.02 0.80
N GLY A 150 -7.80 1.21 -0.19
CA GLY A 150 -6.42 0.79 -0.45
C GLY A 150 -5.68 1.59 -1.52
N ASN A 151 -6.32 2.55 -2.21
CA ASN A 151 -5.63 3.38 -3.19
C ASN A 151 -4.56 4.23 -2.51
N ALA A 152 -3.41 4.45 -3.16
CA ALA A 152 -2.29 5.14 -2.54
C ALA A 152 -2.67 6.55 -2.00
N ASN A 153 -3.52 7.29 -2.71
CA ASN A 153 -4.01 8.59 -2.24
C ASN A 153 -4.86 8.53 -0.95
N GLN A 154 -5.44 7.37 -0.62
CA GLN A 154 -6.24 7.15 0.59
C GLN A 154 -5.38 6.76 1.79
N TRP A 155 -4.17 6.23 1.57
CA TRP A 155 -3.31 5.65 2.62
C TRP A 155 -3.11 6.53 3.85
N PRO A 156 -2.80 7.85 3.73
CA PRO A 156 -2.64 8.69 4.92
C PRO A 156 -3.89 8.71 5.80
N SER A 157 -5.08 8.79 5.19
CA SER A 157 -6.35 8.80 5.92
C SER A 157 -6.75 7.43 6.47
N THR A 158 -6.44 6.35 5.74
CA THR A 158 -6.73 4.98 6.17
C THR A 158 -5.82 4.59 7.34
N ALA A 159 -4.52 4.83 7.23
CA ALA A 159 -3.53 4.51 8.26
C ALA A 159 -3.77 5.32 9.55
N ALA A 160 -4.20 6.58 9.45
CA ALA A 160 -4.54 7.43 10.60
C ALA A 160 -5.63 6.83 11.50
N ARG A 161 -6.55 6.02 10.97
CA ARG A 161 -7.59 5.31 11.76
C ARG A 161 -6.99 4.29 12.73
N HIS A 162 -5.76 3.85 12.49
CA HIS A 162 -5.00 2.91 13.32
C HIS A 162 -3.87 3.60 14.11
N GLY A 163 -3.92 4.94 14.22
CA GLY A 163 -2.94 5.74 14.96
C GLY A 163 -1.60 5.92 14.25
N ILE A 164 -1.53 5.63 12.94
CA ILE A 164 -0.32 5.81 12.13
C ILE A 164 -0.37 7.21 11.50
N GLY A 165 0.56 8.07 11.92
CA GLY A 165 0.62 9.47 11.46
C GLY A 165 1.18 9.61 10.04
N SER A 166 0.95 10.79 9.46
CA SER A 166 1.56 11.18 8.19
C SER A 166 2.02 12.64 8.21
N GLY A 167 2.99 12.99 7.37
CA GLY A 167 3.53 14.34 7.28
C GLY A 167 4.32 14.60 6.01
N SER A 168 5.04 15.72 5.95
CA SER A 168 5.83 16.14 4.78
C SER A 168 7.33 15.90 4.91
N THR A 169 7.79 15.42 6.07
CA THR A 169 9.22 15.15 6.31
C THR A 169 9.58 13.73 5.86
N PRO A 170 10.58 13.55 4.97
CA PRO A 170 11.03 12.23 4.57
C PRO A 170 11.67 11.48 5.72
N VAL A 171 11.30 10.22 5.90
CA VAL A 171 11.87 9.32 6.92
C VAL A 171 12.16 7.98 6.27
N ALA A 172 13.37 7.44 6.46
CA ALA A 172 13.70 6.10 5.99
C ALA A 172 12.77 5.06 6.63
N GLY A 173 12.25 4.15 5.82
CA GLY A 173 11.24 3.18 6.21
C GLY A 173 9.80 3.68 6.16
N SER A 174 9.55 4.98 5.96
CA SER A 174 8.18 5.48 5.72
C SER A 174 7.69 5.11 4.32
N VAL A 175 6.39 5.25 4.09
CA VAL A 175 5.80 5.12 2.76
C VAL A 175 5.50 6.51 2.21
N ALA A 176 6.16 6.88 1.13
CA ALA A 176 5.94 8.13 0.43
C ALA A 176 4.76 7.97 -0.55
N ILE A 177 3.81 8.90 -0.46
CA ILE A 177 2.60 8.97 -1.27
C ILE A 177 2.73 10.15 -2.23
N GLN A 178 2.58 9.86 -3.51
CA GLN A 178 2.44 10.85 -4.57
C GLN A 178 0.97 10.89 -5.03
N TYR A 179 0.37 12.07 -5.01
CA TYR A 179 -1.01 12.28 -5.46
C TYR A 179 -1.08 12.45 -6.99
N ILE A 180 -0.71 11.40 -7.71
CA ILE A 180 -0.73 11.35 -9.17
C ILE A 180 -1.93 10.56 -9.69
N GLY A 181 -2.65 11.14 -10.65
CA GLY A 181 -3.84 10.53 -11.23
C GLY A 181 -4.93 10.17 -10.21
N VAL A 182 -5.78 9.21 -10.57
CA VAL A 182 -6.97 8.84 -9.80
C VAL A 182 -6.62 8.02 -8.56
N TYR A 183 -5.55 7.21 -8.63
CA TYR A 183 -5.20 6.26 -7.58
C TYR A 183 -4.09 6.75 -6.64
N GLY A 184 -3.32 7.75 -7.06
CA GLY A 184 -2.04 8.07 -6.43
C GLY A 184 -0.98 7.01 -6.73
N HIS A 185 0.18 7.15 -6.10
CA HIS A 185 1.26 6.17 -6.16
C HIS A 185 1.96 6.09 -4.79
N SER A 186 2.33 4.87 -4.38
CA SER A 186 3.01 4.63 -3.09
C SER A 186 4.39 4.06 -3.33
N MET A 187 5.37 4.56 -2.57
CA MET A 187 6.77 4.17 -2.66
C MET A 187 7.33 3.94 -1.25
N TYR A 188 8.11 2.89 -1.06
CA TYR A 188 8.82 2.67 0.20
C TYR A 188 10.10 3.50 0.21
N VAL A 189 10.34 4.28 1.26
CA VAL A 189 11.56 5.09 1.40
C VAL A 189 12.68 4.20 1.93
N GLU A 190 13.61 3.82 1.07
CA GLU A 190 14.78 3.02 1.43
C GLU A 190 15.84 3.88 2.15
N ALA A 191 16.05 5.11 1.70
CA ALA A 191 16.98 6.06 2.31
C ALA A 191 16.56 7.52 2.11
N VAL A 192 16.97 8.38 3.03
CA VAL A 192 16.88 9.86 2.92
C VAL A 192 18.29 10.40 2.72
N ASN A 193 18.49 11.12 1.62
CA ASN A 193 19.81 11.59 1.20
C ASN A 193 20.03 13.04 1.66
N GLY A 194 21.30 13.42 1.88
CA GLY A 194 21.65 14.76 2.37
C GLY A 194 21.45 15.91 1.36
N ASP A 195 21.14 15.59 0.11
CA ASP A 195 20.95 16.54 -1.00
C ASP A 195 19.48 16.88 -1.29
N GLY A 196 18.56 16.48 -0.39
CA GLY A 196 17.12 16.70 -0.56
C GLY A 196 16.43 15.65 -1.45
N THR A 197 17.12 14.56 -1.77
CA THR A 197 16.53 13.40 -2.45
C THR A 197 16.23 12.25 -1.48
N ILE A 198 15.44 11.29 -1.96
CA ILE A 198 15.18 10.02 -1.31
C ILE A 198 15.47 8.89 -2.30
N THR A 199 16.00 7.78 -1.79
CA THR A 199 16.02 6.52 -2.53
C THR A 199 14.79 5.73 -2.16
N VAL A 200 14.06 5.26 -3.16
CA VAL A 200 12.79 4.56 -3.00
C VAL A 200 12.79 3.25 -3.75
N SER A 201 11.93 2.35 -3.28
CA SER A 201 11.54 1.17 -4.03
C SER A 201 10.02 1.10 -4.14
N ASP A 202 9.52 0.69 -5.30
CA ASP A 202 8.08 0.61 -5.55
C ASP A 202 7.74 -0.50 -6.56
N TYR A 203 6.43 -0.68 -6.75
CA TYR A 203 5.87 -1.49 -7.83
C TYR A 203 4.85 -0.69 -8.62
N ASN A 204 4.56 -1.12 -9.84
CA ASN A 204 3.50 -0.57 -10.68
C ASN A 204 3.70 0.89 -11.09
N ASN A 205 4.95 1.36 -11.12
CA ASN A 205 5.29 2.68 -11.61
C ASN A 205 5.50 2.65 -13.13
N ASN A 206 4.55 3.15 -13.90
CA ASN A 206 4.62 3.14 -15.36
C ASN A 206 5.27 4.41 -15.95
N MET A 207 6.03 5.17 -15.17
CA MET A 207 6.77 6.34 -15.67
C MET A 207 7.88 5.94 -16.67
N ASP A 208 8.34 4.70 -16.65
CA ASP A 208 9.32 4.15 -17.61
C ASP A 208 8.69 3.73 -18.96
N GLY A 209 7.35 3.70 -19.04
CA GLY A 209 6.61 3.25 -20.23
C GLY A 209 6.79 1.77 -20.57
N MET A 210 7.35 0.94 -19.67
CA MET A 210 7.60 -0.48 -19.91
C MET A 210 6.41 -1.39 -19.53
N GLY A 211 5.31 -0.79 -19.09
CA GLY A 211 4.11 -1.47 -18.66
C GLY A 211 4.04 -1.67 -17.15
N TRP A 212 2.86 -2.08 -16.72
CA TRP A 212 2.46 -2.16 -15.32
C TRP A 212 3.02 -3.38 -14.57
N GLY A 213 2.94 -3.32 -13.24
CA GLY A 213 3.22 -4.43 -12.32
C GLY A 213 4.70 -4.75 -12.19
N ARG A 214 5.58 -3.77 -12.40
CA ARG A 214 7.05 -3.93 -12.36
C ARG A 214 7.62 -3.27 -11.12
N TYR A 215 8.72 -3.83 -10.64
CA TYR A 215 9.55 -3.32 -9.56
C TYR A 215 10.52 -2.24 -10.05
N HIS A 216 10.67 -1.18 -9.26
CA HIS A 216 11.71 -0.18 -9.45
C HIS A 216 12.46 0.14 -8.15
N TYR A 217 13.72 0.55 -8.30
CA TYR A 217 14.58 1.06 -7.24
C TYR A 217 15.36 2.25 -7.77
N TYR A 218 15.11 3.45 -7.25
CA TYR A 218 15.64 4.68 -7.85
C TYR A 218 15.70 5.83 -6.84
N THR A 219 16.41 6.89 -7.22
CA THR A 219 16.49 8.13 -6.43
C THR A 219 15.63 9.23 -7.05
N ARG A 220 14.98 10.02 -6.20
CA ARG A 220 14.10 11.10 -6.62
C ARG A 220 14.05 12.26 -5.62
N PRO A 221 13.61 13.47 -6.01
CA PRO A 221 13.37 14.56 -5.08
C PRO A 221 12.34 14.18 -3.99
N ALA A 222 12.61 14.58 -2.76
CA ALA A 222 11.74 14.34 -1.60
C ALA A 222 10.49 15.25 -1.56
N GLY A 223 10.48 16.32 -2.34
CA GLY A 223 9.41 17.31 -2.34
C GLY A 223 8.10 16.81 -2.98
N GLY A 224 6.98 17.43 -2.58
CA GLY A 224 5.66 17.18 -3.16
C GLY A 224 5.02 15.84 -2.76
N LEU A 225 5.42 15.28 -1.61
CA LEU A 225 4.96 13.98 -1.12
C LEU A 225 4.38 14.08 0.29
N THR A 226 3.54 13.11 0.61
CA THR A 226 3.11 12.82 1.98
C THR A 226 3.74 11.51 2.43
N TYR A 227 4.36 11.48 3.60
CA TYR A 227 5.03 10.32 4.16
C TYR A 227 4.16 9.73 5.28
N VAL A 228 3.83 8.45 5.19
CA VAL A 228 3.11 7.69 6.22
C VAL A 228 4.12 6.97 7.10
N TYR A 229 4.04 7.19 8.41
CA TYR A 229 5.06 6.83 9.41
C TYR A 229 4.72 5.53 10.14
N PHE A 230 4.77 4.40 9.41
CA PHE A 230 4.56 3.05 9.95
C PHE A 230 5.61 2.62 10.97
#